data_AF-X6BU46-F1
#
_entry.id   AF-X6BU46-F1
#
_cell.length_a   1.000
_cell.length_b   1.000
_cell.length_c   1.000
_cell.angle_alpha   90.00
_cell.angle_beta   90.00
_cell.angle_gamma   90.00
#
_symmetry.space_group_name_H-M   'P 1'
#
loop_
_entity.id
_entity.type
_entity.pdbx_description
1 polymer ?
#
loop_
_entity_poly.entity_id
_entity_poly.type
_entity_poly.pdbx_seq_one_letter_code
_entity_poly.pdbx_strand_id
1 'polypeptide(L)'
;MDNYNVDEAACTLYITCHLKNFISMYGPRGYRLLNARIGEMTQLAYLSAAVLKLDCGAALGVRAQVMKELLGLGQGEEVVLAFYLGTMQRPCFLFDFRLG
;
A
#
# COMPACT_ATOMS: atom_id res chain seq x y z
N MET A 1 -8.43 18.06 -1.88
CA MET A 1 -7.83 16.93 -1.13
C MET A 1 -7.07 16.13 -2.16
N ASP A 2 -5.89 16.62 -2.53
CA ASP A 2 -5.03 15.95 -3.52
C ASP A 2 -4.39 14.77 -2.80
N ASN A 3 -5.17 13.70 -2.70
CA ASN A 3 -4.76 12.42 -2.21
C ASN A 3 -3.68 11.89 -3.15
N TYR A 4 -2.58 11.38 -2.59
CA TYR A 4 -1.37 10.91 -3.28
C TYR A 4 -1.62 10.54 -4.74
N ASN A 5 -1.13 11.39 -5.65
CA ASN A 5 -1.30 11.17 -7.07
C ASN A 5 -0.48 9.93 -7.42
N VAL A 6 -1.15 8.80 -7.62
CA VAL A 6 -0.49 7.52 -7.97
C VAL A 6 0.29 7.68 -9.28
N ASP A 7 -0.08 8.65 -10.12
CA ASP A 7 0.62 9.03 -11.35
C ASP A 7 2.00 9.66 -11.09
N GLU A 8 2.28 10.16 -9.88
CA GLU A 8 3.59 10.68 -9.45
C GLU A 8 4.43 9.63 -8.72
N ALA A 9 3.90 8.42 -8.51
CA ALA A 9 4.65 7.34 -7.89
C ALA A 9 5.76 6.86 -8.82
N ALA A 10 7.00 6.89 -8.35
CA ALA A 10 8.14 6.30 -9.06
C ALA A 10 8.02 4.76 -9.12
N CYS A 11 7.42 4.17 -8.09
CA CYS A 11 7.14 2.74 -8.01
C CYS A 11 5.90 2.51 -7.14
N THR A 12 5.13 1.47 -7.44
CA THR A 12 4.04 1.00 -6.56
C THR A 12 4.21 -0.48 -6.28
N LEU A 13 4.25 -0.84 -5.00
CA LEU A 13 4.26 -2.21 -4.52
C LEU A 13 2.81 -2.66 -4.33
N TYR A 14 2.42 -3.77 -4.96
CA TYR A 14 1.11 -4.39 -4.75
C TYR A 14 1.28 -5.64 -3.88
N ILE A 15 0.58 -5.68 -2.75
CA ILE A 15 0.49 -6.89 -1.93
C ILE A 15 -0.70 -7.68 -2.44
N THR A 16 -0.48 -8.95 -2.76
CA THR A 16 -1.49 -9.88 -3.27
C THR A 16 -1.65 -11.07 -2.34
N CYS A 17 -2.83 -11.70 -2.36
CA CYS A 17 -3.10 -12.88 -1.57
C CYS A 17 -4.16 -13.76 -2.23
N HIS A 18 -4.00 -15.07 -2.12
CA HIS A 18 -5.06 -16.04 -2.42
C HIS A 18 -6.15 -15.99 -1.33
N LEU A 19 -7.01 -14.97 -1.40
CA LEU A 19 -7.86 -14.54 -0.30
C LEU A 19 -8.74 -15.67 0.26
N LYS A 20 -9.43 -16.41 -0.62
CA LYS A 20 -10.32 -17.50 -0.21
C LYS A 20 -9.57 -18.64 0.48
N ASN A 21 -8.39 -19.02 -0.04
CA ASN A 21 -7.57 -20.09 0.53
C ASN A 21 -6.99 -19.68 1.88
N PHE A 22 -6.57 -18.41 2.01
CA PHE A 22 -6.05 -17.90 3.27
C PHE A 22 -7.14 -17.90 4.35
N ILE A 23 -8.33 -17.41 4.03
CA ILE A 23 -9.45 -17.37 4.99
C ILE A 23 -9.90 -18.79 5.35
N SER A 24 -9.98 -19.71 4.39
CA SER A 24 -10.39 -21.09 4.68
C SER A 24 -9.38 -21.82 5.59
N MET A 25 -8.09 -21.54 5.43
CA MET A 25 -7.03 -22.11 6.27
C MET A 25 -7.10 -21.65 7.74
N TYR A 26 -7.43 -20.38 7.98
CA TYR A 26 -7.41 -19.77 9.32
C TYR A 26 -8.82 -19.56 9.93
N GLY A 27 -9.87 -20.01 9.23
CA GLY A 27 -11.25 -19.98 9.68
C GLY A 27 -11.79 -18.56 9.93
N PRO A 28 -12.73 -18.38 10.88
CA PRO A 28 -13.43 -17.11 11.10
C PRO A 28 -12.54 -15.90 11.43
N ARG A 29 -11.30 -16.15 11.89
CA ARG A 29 -10.32 -15.09 12.21
C ARG A 29 -9.35 -14.80 11.06
N GLY A 30 -9.43 -15.54 9.94
CA GLY A 30 -8.50 -15.43 8.83
C GLY A 30 -8.37 -14.02 8.26
N TYR A 31 -9.48 -13.28 8.14
CA TYR A 31 -9.45 -11.87 7.73
C TYR A 31 -8.65 -10.97 8.68
N ARG A 32 -8.76 -11.18 9.99
CA ARG A 32 -8.01 -10.37 10.97
C ARG A 32 -6.53 -10.67 10.92
N LEU A 33 -6.18 -11.96 10.79
CA LEU A 33 -4.80 -12.38 10.64
C LEU A 33 -4.18 -11.85 9.34
N LEU A 34 -4.93 -11.90 8.24
CA LEU A 34 -4.52 -11.34 6.96
C LEU A 34 -4.23 -9.83 7.10
N ASN A 35 -5.15 -9.07 7.70
CA ASN A 35 -4.96 -7.64 7.92
C ASN A 35 -3.76 -7.34 8.82
N ALA A 36 -3.52 -8.15 9.86
CA ALA A 36 -2.33 -8.00 10.71
C ALA A 36 -1.04 -8.22 9.90
N ARG A 37 -1.01 -9.23 9.01
CA ARG A 37 0.14 -9.51 8.16
C ARG A 37 0.38 -8.44 7.10
N ILE A 38 -0.69 -7.92 6.50
CA ILE A 38 -0.62 -6.78 5.58
C ILE A 38 -0.08 -5.56 6.31
N GLY A 39 -0.57 -5.27 7.52
CA GLY A 39 -0.09 -4.16 8.35
C GLY A 39 1.40 -4.27 8.68
N GLU A 40 1.86 -5.47 9.04
CA GLU A 40 3.28 -5.74 9.28
C GLU A 40 4.15 -5.47 8.03
N MET A 41 3.77 -6.01 6.87
CA MET A 41 4.49 -5.77 5.61
C MET A 41 4.50 -4.29 5.22
N THR A 42 3.37 -3.60 5.43
CA THR A 42 3.24 -2.17 5.15
C THR A 42 4.17 -1.34 6.05
N GLN A 43 4.24 -1.68 7.34
CA GLN A 43 5.12 -1.00 8.28
C GLN A 43 6.59 -1.22 7.94
N LEU A 44 6.97 -2.42 7.52
CA LEU A 44 8.32 -2.70 7.03
C LEU A 44 8.65 -1.88 5.79
N ALA A 45 7.71 -1.71 4.87
CA ALA A 45 7.87 -0.85 3.69
C ALA A 45 8.06 0.62 4.09
N TYR A 46 7.27 1.14 5.04
CA TYR A 46 7.44 2.48 5.60
C TYR A 46 8.83 2.69 6.22
N LEU A 47 9.29 1.75 7.06
CA LEU A 47 10.61 1.84 7.69
C LEU A 47 11.74 1.80 6.66
N SER A 48 11.60 0.96 5.64
CA SER A 48 12.58 0.85 4.54
C SER A 48 12.64 2.15 3.74
N ALA A 49 11.48 2.71 3.38
CA ALA A 49 11.38 3.99 2.69
C ALA A 49 11.98 5.14 3.52
N ALA A 50 11.75 5.15 4.84
CA ALA A 50 12.34 6.15 5.74
C ALA A 50 13.88 6.08 5.76
N VAL A 51 14.47 4.87 5.82
CA VAL A 51 15.93 4.68 5.72
C VAL A 51 16.48 5.15 4.38
N LEU A 52 15.75 4.88 3.30
CA LEU A 52 16.12 5.25 1.92
C LEU A 52 15.79 6.72 1.58
N LYS A 53 15.17 7.46 2.51
CA LYS A 53 14.69 8.84 2.32
C LYS A 53 13.78 8.97 1.09
N LEU A 54 12.82 8.06 0.98
CA LEU A 54 11.79 8.06 -0.05
C LEU A 54 10.47 8.53 0.54
N ASP A 55 9.67 9.22 -0.27
CA ASP A 55 8.27 9.44 0.05
C ASP A 55 7.50 8.15 -0.21
N CYS A 56 6.52 7.86 0.65
CA CYS A 56 5.80 6.60 0.57
C CYS A 56 4.46 6.63 1.29
N GLY A 57 3.57 5.72 0.88
CA GLY A 57 2.31 5.56 1.58
C GLY A 57 1.40 4.47 1.05
N ALA A 58 0.52 4.01 1.93
CA ALA A 58 -0.51 3.04 1.60
C ALA A 58 -1.68 3.72 0.85
N ALA A 59 -2.05 3.15 -0.30
CA ALA A 59 -3.18 3.58 -1.09
C ALA A 59 -4.31 2.53 -1.01
N LEU A 60 -5.43 2.92 -0.38
CA LEU A 60 -6.61 2.06 -0.22
C LEU A 60 -7.60 2.16 -1.39
N GLY A 61 -7.45 3.19 -2.25
CA GLY A 61 -8.34 3.47 -3.39
C GLY A 61 -7.89 2.82 -4.71
N VAL A 62 -7.38 1.59 -4.68
CA VAL A 62 -6.83 0.93 -5.87
C VAL A 62 -7.94 0.27 -6.68
N ARG A 63 -7.87 0.41 -8.01
CA ARG A 63 -8.69 -0.38 -8.95
C ARG A 63 -8.19 -1.83 -8.98
N ALA A 64 -8.49 -2.58 -7.92
CA ALA A 64 -7.93 -3.92 -7.67
C ALA A 64 -8.12 -4.89 -8.84
N GLN A 65 -9.29 -4.88 -9.48
CA GLN A 65 -9.58 -5.73 -10.64
C GLN A 65 -8.70 -5.37 -11.86
N VAL A 66 -8.54 -4.08 -12.15
CA VAL A 66 -7.66 -3.63 -13.25
C VAL A 66 -6.21 -4.00 -12.97
N MET A 67 -5.76 -3.89 -11.70
CA MET A 67 -4.40 -4.27 -11.33
C MET A 67 -4.19 -5.77 -11.34
N LYS A 68 -5.20 -6.56 -10.98
CA LYS A 68 -5.16 -8.03 -11.10
C LYS A 68 -4.90 -8.46 -12.55
N GLU A 69 -5.59 -7.83 -13.50
CA GLU A 69 -5.41 -8.07 -14.93
C GLU A 69 -4.02 -7.60 -15.40
N LEU A 70 -3.61 -6.38 -15.02
CA LEU A 70 -2.31 -5.83 -15.40
C LEU A 70 -1.12 -6.65 -14.86
N LEU A 71 -1.23 -7.15 -13.63
CA LEU A 71 -0.21 -7.97 -12.97
C LEU A 71 -0.27 -9.45 -13.38
N GLY A 72 -1.26 -9.85 -14.18
CA GLY A 72 -1.42 -11.24 -14.62
C GLY A 72 -1.72 -12.23 -13.48
N LEU A 73 -2.41 -11.79 -12.43
CA LEU A 73 -2.68 -12.62 -11.26
C LEU A 73 -3.68 -13.74 -11.58
N GLY A 74 -3.47 -14.89 -10.94
CA GLY A 74 -4.28 -16.08 -11.14
C GLY A 74 -5.69 -15.98 -10.57
N GLN A 75 -6.54 -16.96 -10.88
CA GLN A 75 -7.87 -17.04 -10.27
C GLN A 75 -7.78 -17.17 -8.75
N GLY A 76 -8.43 -16.24 -8.04
CA GLY A 76 -8.50 -16.24 -6.58
C GLY A 76 -7.36 -15.51 -5.87
N GLU A 77 -6.36 -15.02 -6.60
CA GLU A 77 -5.43 -14.01 -6.09
C GLU A 77 -6.07 -12.62 -6.17
N GLU A 78 -6.05 -11.89 -5.06
CA GLU A 78 -6.60 -10.56 -4.97
C GLU A 78 -5.52 -9.57 -4.54
N VAL A 79 -5.56 -8.37 -5.11
CA VAL A 79 -4.76 -7.23 -4.63
C VAL A 79 -5.38 -6.75 -3.32
N VAL A 80 -4.63 -6.84 -2.24
CA VAL A 80 -5.10 -6.49 -0.88
C VAL A 80 -4.58 -5.14 -0.39
N LEU A 81 -3.49 -4.64 -0.98
CA LEU A 81 -2.96 -3.31 -0.71
C LEU A 81 -2.11 -2.82 -1.90
N ALA A 82 -2.12 -1.52 -2.16
CA ALA A 82 -1.03 -0.87 -2.88
C ALA A 82 -0.27 0.08 -1.96
N PHE A 83 1.04 0.15 -2.18
CA PHE A 83 1.94 1.00 -1.44
C PHE A 83 2.81 1.75 -2.44
N TYR A 84 2.63 3.07 -2.53
CA TYR A 84 3.42 3.87 -3.46
C TYR A 84 4.76 4.25 -2.83
N LEU A 85 5.75 4.42 -3.69
CA LEU A 85 7.09 4.89 -3.41
C LEU A 85 7.41 6.00 -4.42
N GLY A 86 7.92 7.11 -3.92
CA GLY A 86 8.25 8.28 -4.72
C GLY A 86 9.60 8.88 -4.32
N THR A 87 10.08 9.78 -5.14
CA THR A 87 11.19 10.66 -4.75
C THR A 87 10.73 11.58 -3.65
N MET A 88 11.60 11.85 -2.66
CA MET A 88 11.30 12.80 -1.61
C MET A 88 10.90 14.16 -2.21
N GLN A 89 9.65 14.54 -2.03
CA GLN A 89 9.17 15.87 -2.37
C GLN A 89 9.87 16.85 -1.42
N ARG A 90 10.33 17.97 -1.97
CA ARG A 90 10.84 19.05 -1.11
C ARG A 90 9.72 19.44 -0.16
N PRO A 91 9.99 19.62 1.15
CA PRO A 91 8.97 20.04 2.07
C PRO A 91 8.33 21.33 1.54
N CYS A 92 7.09 21.23 1.08
CA CYS A 92 6.31 22.38 0.73
C CYS A 92 5.82 22.95 2.07
N PHE A 93 6.40 24.08 2.48
CA PHE A 93 5.90 24.85 3.63
C PHE A 93 4.55 25.48 3.27
N LEU A 94 3.53 24.65 3.06
CA LEU A 94 2.17 25.15 2.84
C LEU A 94 1.52 25.56 4.17
N PHE A 95 2.04 25.07 5.29
CA PHE A 95 1.64 25.49 6.64
C PHE A 95 2.85 25.93 7.45
N ASP A 96 3.12 27.23 7.45
CA ASP A 96 4.06 27.87 8.38
C ASP A 96 3.33 28.09 9.71
N PHE A 97 3.42 27.12 10.63
CA PHE A 97 2.93 27.30 12.02
C PHE A 97 3.94 28.11 12.83
N ARG A 98 4.22 29.36 12.41
CA ARG A 98 4.82 30.35 13.31
C ARG A 98 3.73 30.82 14.26
N LEU A 99 3.72 30.24 15.46
CA LEU A 99 3.04 30.81 16.62
C LEU A 99 3.74 32.14 16.95
N GLY A 100 3.11 33.24 16.56
CA GLY A 100 3.42 34.60 17.03
C GLY A 100 2.82 34.85 18.40
#